data_AF-A0A0S8BBG1-F1
#
_entry.id   AF-A0A0S8BBG1-F1
#
_cell.length_a   1.000
_cell.length_b   1.000
_cell.length_c   1.000
_cell.angle_alpha   90.00
_cell.angle_beta   90.00
_cell.angle_gamma   90.00
#
_symmetry.space_group_name_H-M   'P 1'
#
loop_
_entity.id
_entity.type
_entity.pdbx_description
1 polymer ?
#
loop_
_entity_poly.entity_id
_entity_poly.type
_entity_poly.pdbx_seq_one_letter_code
_entity_poly.pdbx_strand_id
1 'polypeptide(L)'
;MTRLDPFVHAFGALATSRFPEIRDEAIAEHRDLSDRPQFASLRTVQHVLGEVESPEVLDEHPDAGAEYLNALYVAYRFWSEGCHVIPVPRARLDAAMRRPVPRDVAEIPRGACYLRLPERWLWAQIDLAVPHEPLDGCFVVSGGPAHEVLVLAVLGLREDRPGFSQVTVSAQPDDLPLAHEGARTPRFASTLDGGEAAGLLSITTAAELLHLVHLALHEATAAS
;
A
#
# COMPACT_ATOMS: atom_id res chain seq x y z
N MET A 1 -23.62 3.27 6.04
CA MET A 1 -22.82 3.61 4.85
C MET A 1 -21.76 2.54 4.71
N THR A 2 -21.61 1.96 3.52
CA THR A 2 -20.57 0.96 3.24
C THR A 2 -19.25 1.70 3.04
N ARG A 3 -18.17 1.23 3.66
CA ARG A 3 -16.85 1.84 3.51
C ARG A 3 -16.40 1.77 2.04
N LEU A 4 -15.87 2.86 1.51
CA LEU A 4 -15.36 2.94 0.14
C LEU A 4 -14.21 1.94 -0.06
N ASP A 5 -14.21 1.24 -1.19
CA ASP A 5 -13.15 0.31 -1.58
C ASP A 5 -12.15 1.05 -2.47
N PRO A 6 -10.88 1.22 -2.05
CA PRO A 6 -9.91 2.01 -2.82
C PRO A 6 -9.55 1.36 -4.16
N PHE A 7 -9.63 0.03 -4.27
CA PHE A 7 -9.35 -0.65 -5.52
C PHE A 7 -10.44 -0.35 -6.54
N VAL A 8 -11.70 -0.53 -6.16
CA VAL A 8 -12.83 -0.24 -7.05
C VAL A 8 -12.87 1.24 -7.41
N HIS A 9 -12.61 2.13 -6.44
CA HIS A 9 -12.65 3.58 -6.62
C HIS A 9 -11.59 4.10 -7.60
N ALA A 10 -10.33 3.66 -7.45
CA ALA A 10 -9.22 4.18 -8.27
C ALA A 10 -8.90 3.32 -9.51
N PHE A 11 -9.11 2.01 -9.45
CA PHE A 11 -8.64 1.07 -10.47
C PHE A 11 -9.75 0.23 -11.11
N GLY A 12 -11.01 0.33 -10.68
CA GLY A 12 -12.09 -0.56 -11.13
C GLY A 12 -12.32 -0.53 -12.65
N ALA A 13 -12.27 0.66 -13.26
CA ALA A 13 -12.37 0.80 -14.72
C ALA A 13 -11.20 0.13 -15.44
N LEU A 14 -9.97 0.38 -14.96
CA LEU A 14 -8.75 -0.18 -15.52
C LEU A 14 -8.67 -1.70 -15.37
N ALA A 15 -9.12 -2.22 -14.22
CA ALA A 15 -9.16 -3.65 -13.93
C ALA A 15 -10.10 -4.41 -14.87
N THR A 16 -11.16 -3.75 -15.34
CA THR A 16 -12.12 -4.34 -16.27
C THR A 16 -11.60 -4.31 -17.70
N SER A 17 -10.96 -3.22 -18.13
CA SER A 17 -10.57 -3.02 -19.53
C SER A 17 -9.14 -3.43 -19.87
N ARG A 18 -8.16 -3.22 -18.97
CA ARG A 18 -6.72 -3.34 -19.28
C ARG A 18 -6.02 -4.51 -18.60
N PHE A 19 -6.43 -4.90 -17.39
CA PHE A 19 -5.71 -5.98 -16.67
C PHE A 19 -5.76 -7.34 -17.38
N PRO A 20 -6.88 -7.73 -18.03
CA PRO A 20 -6.89 -8.91 -18.89
C PRO A 20 -5.89 -8.80 -20.05
N GLU A 21 -5.79 -7.64 -20.69
CA GLU A 21 -4.84 -7.40 -21.80
C GLU A 21 -3.38 -7.57 -21.34
N ILE A 22 -3.03 -7.01 -20.17
CA ILE A 22 -1.70 -7.16 -19.55
C ILE A 22 -1.37 -8.63 -19.30
N ARG A 23 -2.33 -9.39 -18.73
CA ARG A 23 -2.16 -10.81 -18.45
C ARG A 23 -1.93 -11.62 -19.73
N ASP A 24 -2.76 -11.37 -20.74
CA ASP A 24 -2.74 -12.11 -21.98
C ASP A 24 -1.44 -11.82 -22.78
N GLU A 25 -0.97 -10.56 -22.77
CA GLU A 25 0.33 -10.17 -23.34
C GLU A 25 1.49 -10.90 -22.64
N ALA A 26 1.51 -10.90 -21.31
CA ALA A 26 2.57 -11.57 -20.56
C ALA A 26 2.60 -13.09 -20.76
N ILE A 27 1.43 -13.74 -20.91
CA ILE A 27 1.35 -15.16 -21.26
C ILE A 27 1.97 -15.40 -22.63
N ALA A 28 1.64 -14.57 -23.62
CA ALA A 28 2.17 -14.68 -24.99
C ALA A 28 3.69 -14.44 -25.05
N GLU A 29 4.21 -13.56 -24.21
CA GLU A 29 5.64 -13.21 -24.15
C GLU A 29 6.45 -14.01 -23.11
N HIS A 30 5.81 -14.93 -22.38
CA HIS A 30 6.43 -15.70 -21.29
C HIS A 30 7.09 -14.81 -20.22
N ARG A 31 6.40 -13.74 -19.81
CA ARG A 31 6.85 -12.79 -18.78
C ARG A 31 6.30 -13.16 -17.41
N ASP A 32 7.12 -12.95 -16.38
CA ASP A 32 6.69 -13.08 -14.99
C ASP A 32 6.09 -11.75 -14.51
N LEU A 33 4.76 -11.72 -14.34
CA LEU A 33 4.05 -10.53 -13.85
C LEU A 33 4.25 -10.27 -12.35
N SER A 34 4.84 -11.21 -11.62
CA SER A 34 5.29 -10.97 -10.25
C SER A 34 6.60 -10.18 -10.23
N ASP A 35 7.39 -10.21 -11.30
CA ASP A 35 8.62 -9.43 -11.45
C ASP A 35 8.29 -8.02 -11.97
N ARG A 36 8.47 -7.01 -11.11
CA ARG A 36 8.08 -5.61 -11.39
C ARG A 36 8.80 -5.01 -12.61
N PRO A 37 10.13 -5.18 -12.79
CA PRO A 37 10.79 -4.86 -14.04
C PRO A 37 10.18 -5.51 -15.30
N GLN A 38 9.83 -6.81 -15.23
CA GLN A 38 9.20 -7.48 -16.38
C GLN A 38 7.79 -6.95 -16.65
N PHE A 39 6.99 -6.74 -15.59
CA PHE A 39 5.68 -6.08 -15.67
C PHE A 39 5.77 -4.72 -16.34
N ALA A 40 6.70 -3.87 -15.88
CA ALA A 40 6.92 -2.53 -16.41
C ALA A 40 7.29 -2.54 -17.90
N SER A 41 7.94 -3.60 -18.37
CA SER A 41 8.40 -3.71 -19.77
C SER A 41 7.31 -4.03 -20.79
N LEU A 42 6.11 -4.45 -20.35
CA LEU A 42 5.00 -4.80 -21.23
C LEU A 42 4.48 -3.57 -21.96
N ARG A 43 4.13 -3.73 -23.24
CA ARG A 43 3.63 -2.63 -24.07
C ARG A 43 2.30 -2.10 -23.56
N THR A 44 1.40 -2.98 -23.10
CA THR A 44 0.11 -2.55 -22.54
C THR A 44 0.32 -1.71 -21.28
N VAL A 45 1.28 -2.08 -20.44
CA VAL A 45 1.63 -1.31 -19.23
C VAL A 45 2.18 0.06 -19.61
N GLN A 46 3.14 0.13 -20.53
CA GLN A 46 3.70 1.38 -21.04
C GLN A 46 2.63 2.28 -21.66
N HIS A 47 1.67 1.71 -22.38
CA HIS A 47 0.55 2.44 -22.96
C HIS A 47 -0.35 3.06 -21.88
N VAL A 48 -0.72 2.28 -20.86
CA VAL A 48 -1.54 2.77 -19.74
C VAL A 48 -0.81 3.88 -18.98
N LEU A 49 0.49 3.75 -18.72
CA LEU A 49 1.29 4.79 -18.06
C LEU A 49 1.32 6.07 -18.91
N GLY A 50 1.52 5.95 -20.22
CA GLY A 50 1.49 7.10 -21.13
C GLY A 50 0.13 7.80 -21.25
N GLU A 51 -0.99 7.14 -20.87
CA GLU A 51 -2.31 7.78 -20.81
C GLU A 51 -2.50 8.64 -19.54
N VAL A 52 -1.83 8.29 -18.44
CA VAL A 52 -1.98 8.97 -17.14
C VAL A 52 -0.86 9.96 -16.85
N GLU A 53 0.31 9.77 -17.45
CA GLU A 53 1.45 10.68 -17.34
C GLU A 53 1.18 11.97 -18.11
N SER A 54 0.89 13.06 -17.37
CA SER A 54 0.95 14.41 -17.94
C SER A 54 2.41 14.87 -17.99
N PRO A 55 2.93 15.34 -19.14
CA PRO A 55 4.28 15.89 -19.22
C PRO A 55 4.54 17.01 -18.20
N GLU A 56 3.53 17.85 -17.95
CA GLU A 56 3.59 18.95 -16.99
C GLU A 56 3.79 18.41 -15.55
N VAL A 57 3.13 17.31 -15.21
CA VAL A 57 3.25 16.67 -13.90
C VAL A 57 4.60 15.98 -13.75
N LEU A 58 5.13 15.37 -14.81
CA LEU A 58 6.46 14.74 -14.78
C LEU A 58 7.58 15.78 -14.65
N ASP A 59 7.42 16.97 -15.25
CA ASP A 59 8.37 18.07 -15.12
C ASP A 59 8.37 18.67 -13.71
N GLU A 60 7.20 18.76 -13.06
CA GLU A 60 7.04 19.25 -11.68
C GLU A 60 7.39 18.19 -10.62
N HIS A 61 7.15 16.92 -10.93
CA HIS A 61 7.33 15.77 -10.04
C HIS A 61 8.07 14.63 -10.76
N PRO A 62 9.42 14.65 -10.75
CA PRO A 62 10.24 13.67 -11.47
C PRO A 62 9.97 12.20 -11.09
N ASP A 63 9.48 11.97 -9.87
CA ASP A 63 9.19 10.63 -9.34
C ASP A 63 7.76 10.14 -9.67
N ALA A 64 6.89 10.97 -10.26
CA ALA A 64 5.48 10.64 -10.48
C ALA A 64 5.30 9.41 -11.39
N GLY A 65 6.15 9.21 -12.40
CA GLY A 65 6.11 8.01 -13.26
C GLY A 65 6.37 6.73 -12.47
N ALA A 66 7.31 6.75 -11.52
CA ALA A 66 7.59 5.60 -10.65
C ALA A 66 6.42 5.34 -9.68
N GLU A 67 5.77 6.39 -9.19
CA GLU A 67 4.57 6.28 -8.36
C GLU A 67 3.38 5.68 -9.12
N TYR A 68 3.14 6.11 -10.36
CA TYR A 68 2.09 5.53 -11.22
C TYR A 68 2.37 4.07 -11.54
N LEU A 69 3.61 3.72 -11.86
CA LEU A 69 4.01 2.33 -12.07
C LEU A 69 3.78 1.48 -10.82
N ASN A 70 4.18 1.96 -9.64
CA ASN A 70 3.98 1.23 -8.39
C ASN A 70 2.49 1.04 -8.08
N ALA A 71 1.67 2.08 -8.27
CA ALA A 71 0.23 2.00 -8.09
C ALA A 71 -0.42 0.98 -9.04
N LEU A 72 -0.05 1.04 -10.32
CA LEU A 72 -0.54 0.11 -11.34
C LEU A 72 -0.12 -1.34 -11.04
N TYR A 73 1.15 -1.55 -10.68
CA TYR A 73 1.68 -2.87 -10.35
C TYR A 73 0.96 -3.46 -9.12
N VAL A 74 0.81 -2.68 -8.05
CA VAL A 74 0.10 -3.11 -6.83
C VAL A 74 -1.36 -3.43 -7.12
N ALA A 75 -2.05 -2.59 -7.89
CA ALA A 75 -3.43 -2.81 -8.28
C ALA A 75 -3.59 -4.08 -9.12
N TYR A 76 -2.70 -4.30 -10.10
CA TYR A 76 -2.69 -5.50 -10.92
C TYR A 76 -2.46 -6.76 -10.07
N ARG A 77 -1.45 -6.76 -9.19
CA ARG A 77 -1.15 -7.90 -8.31
C ARG A 77 -2.30 -8.20 -7.36
N PHE A 78 -2.91 -7.18 -6.76
CA PHE A 78 -4.08 -7.35 -5.91
C PHE A 78 -5.25 -7.98 -6.66
N TRP A 79 -5.51 -7.53 -7.89
CA TRP A 79 -6.54 -8.10 -8.76
C TRP A 79 -6.23 -9.54 -9.17
N SER A 80 -5.00 -9.83 -9.60
CA SER A 80 -4.61 -11.14 -10.10
C SER A 80 -4.69 -12.22 -9.03
N GLU A 81 -4.47 -11.85 -7.76
CA GLU A 81 -4.56 -12.74 -6.61
C GLU A 81 -5.97 -12.80 -5.99
N GLY A 82 -6.98 -12.16 -6.59
CA GLY A 82 -8.38 -12.31 -6.18
C GLY A 82 -8.92 -11.27 -5.20
N CYS A 83 -8.30 -10.08 -5.13
CA CYS A 83 -8.76 -8.92 -4.37
C CYS A 83 -8.96 -9.18 -2.86
N HIS A 84 -7.95 -9.77 -2.21
CA HIS A 84 -8.04 -10.15 -0.79
C HIS A 84 -8.02 -8.97 0.17
N VAL A 85 -9.20 -8.54 0.62
CA VAL A 85 -9.35 -7.51 1.65
C VAL A 85 -9.37 -8.12 3.05
N ILE A 86 -8.45 -7.68 3.91
CA ILE A 86 -8.31 -8.16 5.28
C ILE A 86 -8.63 -7.00 6.24
N PRO A 87 -9.76 -7.06 6.97
CA PRO A 87 -10.05 -6.07 8.01
C PRO A 87 -9.12 -6.28 9.22
N VAL A 88 -8.49 -5.20 9.68
CA VAL A 88 -7.65 -5.20 10.88
C VAL A 88 -8.39 -4.44 11.99
N PRO A 89 -9.00 -5.13 12.97
CA PRO A 89 -9.76 -4.48 14.02
C PRO A 89 -8.87 -3.60 14.91
N ARG A 90 -9.36 -2.41 15.28
CA ARG A 90 -8.63 -1.47 16.16
C ARG A 90 -8.10 -2.13 17.42
N ALA A 91 -8.95 -2.89 18.12
CA ALA A 91 -8.56 -3.52 19.37
C ALA A 91 -7.40 -4.53 19.22
N ARG A 92 -7.34 -5.24 18.10
CA ARG A 92 -6.26 -6.20 17.80
C ARG A 92 -4.96 -5.48 17.48
N LEU A 93 -5.02 -4.49 16.61
CA LEU A 93 -3.85 -3.71 16.22
C LEU A 93 -3.28 -2.91 17.40
N ASP A 94 -4.14 -2.30 18.22
CA ASP A 94 -3.77 -1.60 19.46
C ASP A 94 -3.13 -2.55 20.50
N ALA A 95 -3.63 -3.78 20.61
CA ALA A 95 -2.99 -4.81 21.42
C ALA A 95 -1.64 -5.26 20.83
N ALA A 96 -1.51 -5.38 19.52
CA ALA A 96 -0.27 -5.74 18.83
C ALA A 96 0.84 -4.70 19.05
N MET A 97 0.51 -3.41 18.98
CA MET A 97 1.46 -2.31 19.22
C MET A 97 2.06 -2.30 20.64
N ARG A 98 1.41 -2.96 21.61
CA ARG A 98 1.86 -3.04 23.01
C ARG A 98 2.60 -4.34 23.36
N ARG A 99 2.62 -5.32 22.45
CA ARG A 99 3.33 -6.59 22.63
C ARG A 99 4.75 -6.50 22.09
N PRO A 100 5.64 -7.43 22.48
CA PRO A 100 6.92 -7.60 21.79
C PRO A 100 6.69 -7.80 20.29
N VAL A 101 7.54 -7.17 19.46
CA VAL A 101 7.45 -7.27 18.01
C VAL A 101 7.71 -8.71 17.56
N PRO A 102 6.84 -9.34 16.76
CA PRO A 102 7.09 -10.64 16.16
C PRO A 102 8.38 -10.63 15.33
N ARG A 103 9.20 -11.67 15.48
CA ARG A 103 10.52 -11.76 14.80
C ARG A 103 10.46 -12.50 13.48
N ASP A 104 9.45 -13.31 13.30
CA ASP A 104 9.15 -14.05 12.09
C ASP A 104 8.54 -13.14 11.04
N VAL A 105 8.97 -13.31 9.79
CA VAL A 105 8.44 -12.57 8.65
C VAL A 105 6.96 -12.90 8.48
N ALA A 106 6.12 -11.87 8.47
CA ALA A 106 4.69 -12.07 8.31
C ALA A 106 4.38 -12.57 6.89
N GLU A 107 3.54 -13.60 6.77
CA GLU A 107 3.08 -14.08 5.47
C GLU A 107 2.15 -13.04 4.82
N ILE A 108 2.35 -12.78 3.53
CA ILE A 108 1.43 -11.98 2.71
C ILE A 108 0.47 -12.96 2.04
N PRO A 109 -0.82 -12.97 2.41
CA PRO A 109 -1.77 -13.95 1.88
C PRO A 109 -1.84 -13.91 0.36
N ARG A 110 -1.58 -15.07 -0.27
CA ARG A 110 -1.51 -15.23 -1.73
C ARG A 110 -0.54 -14.27 -2.44
N GLY A 111 0.40 -13.68 -1.70
CA GLY A 111 1.34 -12.69 -2.23
C GLY A 111 0.74 -11.33 -2.57
N ALA A 112 -0.56 -11.08 -2.35
CA ALA A 112 -1.15 -9.75 -2.46
C ALA A 112 -2.43 -9.62 -1.61
N CYS A 113 -2.52 -8.55 -0.82
CA CYS A 113 -3.71 -8.25 -0.03
C CYS A 113 -3.89 -6.73 0.19
N TYR A 114 -5.09 -6.35 0.65
CA TYR A 114 -5.37 -5.01 1.16
C TYR A 114 -5.69 -5.09 2.66
N LEU A 115 -4.80 -4.53 3.47
CA LEU A 115 -4.99 -4.38 4.91
C LEU A 115 -5.87 -3.17 5.16
N ARG A 116 -7.13 -3.42 5.50
CA ARG A 116 -8.11 -2.38 5.82
C ARG A 116 -7.98 -1.99 7.28
N LEU A 117 -7.40 -0.81 7.52
CA LEU A 117 -7.07 -0.30 8.85
C LEU A 117 -8.27 0.41 9.50
N PRO A 118 -8.26 0.63 10.82
CA PRO A 118 -9.33 1.35 11.51
C PRO A 118 -9.49 2.78 11.00
N GLU A 119 -10.73 3.16 10.67
CA GLU A 119 -11.05 4.47 10.09
C GLU A 119 -10.63 5.61 11.03
N ARG A 120 -9.97 6.63 10.45
CA ARG A 120 -9.62 7.90 11.11
C ARG A 120 -8.82 7.75 12.40
N TRP A 121 -8.15 6.61 12.61
CA TRP A 121 -7.34 6.38 13.81
C TRP A 121 -5.86 6.63 13.58
N LEU A 122 -5.35 6.20 12.43
CA LEU A 122 -3.99 6.43 11.96
C LEU A 122 -4.01 7.55 10.92
N TRP A 123 -3.04 8.45 10.98
CA TRP A 123 -2.92 9.60 10.09
C TRP A 123 -1.51 9.69 9.54
N ALA A 124 -1.36 10.14 8.30
CA ALA A 124 -0.04 10.35 7.69
C ALA A 124 -0.05 11.58 6.79
N GLN A 125 1.13 11.98 6.35
CA GLN A 125 1.34 13.02 5.33
C GLN A 125 2.12 12.41 4.17
N ILE A 126 1.78 12.83 2.94
CA ILE A 126 2.58 12.49 1.76
C ILE A 126 3.84 13.36 1.66
N ASP A 127 3.79 14.57 2.21
CA ASP A 127 4.89 15.54 2.28
C ASP A 127 4.66 16.49 3.48
N LEU A 128 5.72 17.09 4.01
CA LEU A 128 5.66 18.07 5.11
C LEU A 128 4.81 19.30 4.78
N ALA A 129 4.68 19.66 3.50
CA ALA A 129 3.89 20.80 3.02
C ALA A 129 2.39 20.49 2.87
N VAL A 130 2.00 19.20 2.92
CA VAL A 130 0.62 18.76 2.69
C VAL A 130 -0.06 18.44 4.03
N PRO A 131 -1.35 18.78 4.24
CA PRO A 131 -2.06 18.40 5.46
C PRO A 131 -2.05 16.90 5.73
N HIS A 132 -2.18 16.52 7.00
CA HIS A 132 -2.36 15.11 7.37
C HIS A 132 -3.69 14.58 6.82
N GLU A 133 -3.66 13.38 6.26
CA GLU A 133 -4.82 12.64 5.80
C GLU A 133 -4.96 11.33 6.59
N PRO A 134 -6.19 10.83 6.81
CA PRO A 134 -6.39 9.55 7.49
C PRO A 134 -5.84 8.40 6.65
N LEU A 135 -5.16 7.46 7.30
CA LEU A 135 -4.68 6.22 6.69
C LEU A 135 -5.79 5.18 6.69
N ASP A 136 -6.35 4.93 5.50
CA ASP A 136 -7.46 4.00 5.31
C ASP A 136 -6.98 2.55 5.30
N GLY A 137 -5.81 2.30 4.71
CA GLY A 137 -5.26 0.96 4.62
C GLY A 137 -4.03 0.90 3.76
N CYS A 138 -3.51 -0.30 3.59
CA CYS A 138 -2.32 -0.54 2.77
C CYS A 138 -2.58 -1.71 1.83
N PHE A 139 -2.29 -1.53 0.55
CA PHE A 139 -2.03 -2.67 -0.31
C PHE A 139 -0.64 -3.20 0.01
N VAL A 140 -0.51 -4.52 0.09
CA VAL A 140 0.75 -5.20 0.37
C VAL A 140 0.91 -6.31 -0.65
N VAL A 141 1.99 -6.27 -1.42
CA VAL A 141 2.27 -7.26 -2.46
C VAL A 141 3.70 -7.76 -2.31
N SER A 142 3.92 -9.06 -2.48
CA SER A 142 5.24 -9.65 -2.61
C SER A 142 5.55 -9.92 -4.08
N GLY A 143 6.73 -9.56 -4.56
CA GLY A 143 7.07 -9.64 -5.98
C GLY A 143 8.53 -9.93 -6.30
N GLY A 144 8.74 -10.49 -7.48
CA GLY A 144 10.03 -10.70 -8.12
C GLY A 144 10.91 -11.78 -7.52
N PRO A 145 12.06 -12.08 -8.16
CA PRO A 145 12.99 -13.13 -7.73
C PRO A 145 13.62 -12.88 -6.34
N ALA A 146 13.65 -11.62 -5.90
CA ALA A 146 14.14 -11.20 -4.59
C ALA A 146 13.05 -11.19 -3.51
N HIS A 147 11.81 -11.55 -3.86
CA HIS A 147 10.64 -11.48 -2.96
C HIS A 147 10.45 -10.09 -2.31
N GLU A 148 10.72 -9.00 -3.03
CA GLU A 148 10.51 -7.63 -2.54
C GLU A 148 9.06 -7.46 -2.06
N VAL A 149 8.89 -6.84 -0.89
CA VAL A 149 7.58 -6.44 -0.39
C VAL A 149 7.37 -4.97 -0.75
N LEU A 150 6.30 -4.71 -1.50
CA LEU A 150 5.86 -3.36 -1.84
C LEU A 150 4.59 -3.05 -1.06
N VAL A 151 4.62 -1.93 -0.33
CA VAL A 151 3.52 -1.40 0.46
C VAL A 151 3.07 -0.09 -0.14
N LEU A 152 1.79 0.02 -0.47
CA LEU A 152 1.15 1.25 -0.93
C LEU A 152 0.08 1.66 0.09
N ALA A 153 0.37 2.72 0.85
CA ALA A 153 -0.53 3.33 1.80
C ALA A 153 -1.59 4.18 1.07
N VAL A 154 -2.86 4.00 1.43
CA VAL A 154 -4.01 4.73 0.91
C VAL A 154 -4.44 5.77 1.94
N LEU A 155 -4.39 7.04 1.56
CA LEU A 155 -4.68 8.18 2.43
C LEU A 155 -5.87 9.00 1.92
N GLY A 156 -6.77 9.36 2.85
CA GLY A 156 -7.84 10.32 2.61
C GLY A 156 -8.85 9.88 1.57
N LEU A 157 -9.23 8.60 1.58
CA LEU A 157 -10.22 8.04 0.68
C LEU A 157 -11.60 8.67 0.94
N ARG A 158 -12.19 9.29 -0.09
CA ARG A 158 -13.48 9.99 0.00
C ARG A 158 -14.21 10.03 -1.34
N GLU A 159 -15.54 9.99 -1.31
CA GLU A 159 -16.40 9.90 -2.50
C GLU A 159 -16.33 11.15 -3.40
N ASP A 160 -16.04 12.33 -2.82
CA ASP A 160 -15.95 13.62 -3.50
C ASP A 160 -14.61 13.83 -4.23
N ARG A 161 -13.66 12.90 -4.12
CA ARG A 161 -12.34 12.95 -4.78
C ARG A 161 -12.19 11.77 -5.73
N PRO A 162 -11.73 11.97 -6.99
CA PRO A 162 -11.59 10.90 -7.98
C PRO A 162 -10.47 9.87 -7.67
N GLY A 163 -9.78 10.00 -6.53
CA GLY A 163 -8.69 9.13 -6.12
C GLY A 163 -8.32 9.36 -4.65
N PHE A 164 -7.11 8.95 -4.27
CA PHE A 164 -6.56 9.09 -2.93
C PHE A 164 -5.11 9.54 -2.97
N SER A 165 -4.63 10.09 -1.86
CA SER A 165 -3.19 10.36 -1.68
C SER A 165 -2.49 9.04 -1.34
N GLN A 166 -1.25 8.83 -1.81
CA GLN A 166 -0.53 7.58 -1.59
C GLN A 166 0.90 7.79 -1.14
N VAL A 167 1.42 6.82 -0.38
CA VAL A 167 2.85 6.68 -0.08
C VAL A 167 3.24 5.25 -0.39
N THR A 168 4.30 5.06 -1.17
CA THR A 168 4.83 3.73 -1.48
C THR A 168 6.18 3.51 -0.81
N VAL A 169 6.34 2.35 -0.18
CA VAL A 169 7.60 1.91 0.41
C VAL A 169 7.87 0.49 -0.06
N SER A 170 9.13 0.21 -0.41
CA SER A 170 9.57 -1.16 -0.67
C SER A 170 10.62 -1.61 0.35
N ALA A 171 10.65 -2.90 0.62
CA ALA A 171 11.55 -3.51 1.59
C ALA A 171 11.83 -4.97 1.21
N GLN A 172 12.94 -5.53 1.72
CA GLN A 172 13.11 -6.98 1.71
C GLN A 172 12.18 -7.60 2.78
N PRO A 173 11.72 -8.86 2.60
CA PRO A 173 10.90 -9.53 3.61
C PRO A 173 11.53 -9.54 5.00
N ASP A 174 12.84 -9.74 5.08
CA ASP A 174 13.60 -9.79 6.33
C ASP A 174 13.73 -8.43 7.02
N ASP A 175 13.43 -7.32 6.33
CA ASP A 175 13.42 -5.98 6.92
C ASP A 175 12.13 -5.69 7.69
N LEU A 176 11.02 -6.38 7.38
CA LEU A 176 9.71 -6.14 8.02
C LEU A 176 9.76 -6.34 9.55
N PRO A 177 10.31 -7.44 10.10
CA PRO A 177 10.47 -7.60 11.53
C PRO A 177 11.38 -6.55 12.17
N LEU A 178 12.33 -5.99 11.41
CA LEU A 178 13.34 -5.03 11.89
C LEU A 178 12.89 -3.57 11.74
N ALA A 179 11.84 -3.29 10.98
CA ALA A 179 11.35 -1.92 10.71
C ALA A 179 11.08 -1.11 11.98
N HIS A 180 10.73 -1.77 13.09
CA HIS A 180 10.50 -1.14 14.40
C HIS A 180 11.75 -0.46 15.01
N GLU A 181 12.96 -0.79 14.55
CA GLU A 181 14.23 -0.21 14.98
C GLU A 181 14.48 1.16 14.33
N GLY A 182 14.02 1.35 13.10
CA GLY A 182 14.06 2.63 12.38
C GLY A 182 12.87 3.55 12.69
N ALA A 183 11.88 3.08 13.44
CA ALA A 183 10.71 3.86 13.84
C ALA A 183 11.05 4.87 14.94
N ARG A 184 10.28 5.96 15.00
CA ARG A 184 10.46 6.99 16.05
C ARG A 184 10.16 6.41 17.44
N THR A 185 10.66 7.09 18.47
CA THR A 185 10.37 6.75 19.87
C THR A 185 9.75 7.96 20.58
N PRO A 186 8.51 7.85 21.12
CA PRO A 186 7.62 6.68 21.05
C PRO A 186 7.09 6.42 19.62
N ARG A 187 6.88 5.14 19.28
CA ARG A 187 6.36 4.75 17.96
C ARG A 187 4.95 5.26 17.78
N PHE A 188 4.65 5.75 16.58
CA PHE A 188 3.32 6.24 16.19
C PHE A 188 2.81 7.44 16.99
N ALA A 189 3.70 8.13 17.72
CA ALA A 189 3.35 9.31 18.49
C ALA A 189 2.64 10.34 17.59
N SER A 190 1.48 10.82 18.06
CA SER A 190 0.68 11.80 17.32
C SER A 190 1.48 13.09 17.08
N THR A 191 1.50 13.52 15.83
CA THR A 191 1.98 14.85 15.41
C THR A 191 0.85 15.82 15.13
N LEU A 192 -0.40 15.37 15.27
CA LEU A 192 -1.60 16.19 15.10
C LEU A 192 -1.87 17.05 16.33
N ASP A 193 -2.29 18.29 16.10
CA ASP A 193 -2.81 19.17 17.16
C ASP A 193 -4.00 18.51 17.86
N GLY A 194 -3.88 18.31 19.17
CA GLY A 194 -4.89 17.62 19.99
C GLY A 194 -5.03 16.12 19.74
N GLY A 195 -4.21 15.53 18.85
CA GLY A 195 -4.32 14.12 18.48
C GLY A 195 -4.02 13.14 19.62
N GLU A 196 -3.10 13.49 20.53
CA GLU A 196 -2.82 12.68 21.73
C GLU A 196 -4.05 12.58 22.63
N ALA A 197 -4.72 13.71 22.91
CA ALA A 197 -5.94 13.73 23.71
C ALA A 197 -7.10 12.96 23.04
N ALA A 198 -7.12 12.91 21.71
CA ALA A 198 -8.08 12.15 20.93
C ALA A 198 -7.69 10.67 20.72
N GLY A 199 -6.50 10.24 21.20
CA GLY A 199 -5.99 8.88 21.01
C GLY A 199 -5.70 8.53 19.54
N LEU A 200 -5.35 9.53 18.73
CA LEU A 200 -4.93 9.39 17.35
C LEU A 200 -3.44 9.04 17.27
N LEU A 201 -3.05 8.39 16.19
CA LEU A 201 -1.68 7.97 15.92
C LEU A 201 -1.19 8.54 14.59
N SER A 202 0.11 8.80 14.49
CA SER A 202 0.72 9.34 13.28
C SER A 202 1.78 8.42 12.69
N ILE A 203 1.72 8.19 11.38
CA ILE A 203 2.78 7.57 10.58
C ILE A 203 3.54 8.69 9.88
N THR A 204 4.82 8.86 10.21
CA THR A 204 5.64 9.92 9.62
C THR A 204 6.92 9.39 8.98
N THR A 205 7.20 8.08 9.07
CA THR A 205 8.38 7.48 8.43
C THR A 205 8.01 6.18 7.71
N ALA A 206 8.82 5.83 6.70
CA ALA A 206 8.71 4.55 6.01
C ALA A 206 8.85 3.35 6.98
N ALA A 207 9.74 3.46 7.97
CA ALA A 207 9.93 2.45 9.00
C ALA A 207 8.68 2.26 9.89
N GLU A 208 7.97 3.34 10.24
CA GLU A 208 6.69 3.24 10.94
C GLU A 208 5.62 2.56 10.08
N LEU A 209 5.55 2.88 8.77
CA LEU A 209 4.59 2.23 7.86
C LEU A 209 4.87 0.72 7.71
N LEU A 210 6.13 0.33 7.50
CA LEU A 210 6.54 -1.07 7.43
C LEU A 210 6.28 -1.80 8.74
N HIS A 211 6.58 -1.18 9.87
CA HIS A 211 6.31 -1.77 11.19
C HIS A 211 4.80 -1.97 11.42
N LEU A 212 3.97 -1.00 11.02
CA LEU A 212 2.51 -1.11 11.10
C LEU A 212 1.99 -2.27 10.26
N VAL A 213 2.47 -2.40 9.02
CA VAL A 213 2.09 -3.48 8.09
C VAL A 213 2.50 -4.85 8.66
N HIS A 214 3.71 -4.96 9.19
CA HIS A 214 4.19 -6.18 9.83
C HIS A 214 3.26 -6.65 10.95
N LEU A 215 2.89 -5.73 11.86
CA LEU A 215 1.93 -6.03 12.94
C LEU A 215 0.55 -6.41 12.39
N ALA A 216 0.06 -5.69 11.38
CA ALA A 216 -1.25 -5.94 10.80
C ALA A 216 -1.34 -7.28 10.06
N LEU A 217 -0.29 -7.70 9.36
CA LEU A 217 -0.22 -9.02 8.71
C LEU A 217 -0.22 -10.15 9.74
N HIS A 218 0.52 -10.02 10.84
CA HIS A 218 0.52 -10.98 11.94
C HIS A 218 -0.87 -11.14 12.58
N GLU A 219 -1.60 -10.04 12.74
CA GLU A 219 -2.98 -10.10 13.26
C GLU A 219 -3.98 -10.66 12.26
N ALA A 220 -3.67 -10.59 10.96
CA ALA A 220 -4.49 -11.14 9.89
C ALA A 220 -4.32 -12.67 9.77
N THR A 221 -3.09 -13.16 9.86
CA THR A 221 -2.76 -14.59 9.74
C THR A 221 -3.17 -15.38 10.97
N ALA A 222 -3.04 -14.81 12.18
CA ALA A 222 -3.49 -15.45 13.42
C ALA A 222 -5.03 -15.63 13.52
N ALA A 223 -5.79 -15.03 12.61
CA ALA A 223 -7.25 -15.07 12.58
C ALA A 223 -7.83 -16.05 11.55
N SER A 224 -6.98 -16.64 10.69
CA SER A 224 -7.35 -17.59 9.64
C SER A 224 -7.14 -19.02 10.10
#